data_AF-A0A067NYR9-F1
#
_entry.id   AF-A0A067NYR9-F1
#
_cell.length_a   1.000
_cell.length_b   1.000
_cell.length_c   1.000
_cell.angle_alpha   90.00
_cell.angle_beta   90.00
_cell.angle_gamma   90.00
#
_symmetry.space_group_name_H-M   'P 1'
#
loop_
_entity.id
_entity.type
_entity.pdbx_description
1 polymer ?
#
loop_
_entity_poly.entity_id
_entity_poly.type
_entity_poly.pdbx_seq_one_letter_code
_entity_poly.pdbx_strand_id
1 'polypeptide(L)'
;SSSSTPLPTQGDPPSDDAPDELSQIRALLKPPPIPGSEDFGIPPPSTEPCNATIEAKLAQFHALKRDSKNPKHFNDSLMSNRTFRNPHLYAKLVEFVDVDERTTNFPKDIWDPEAVRDEWFADKIGTFMFSLICRILFMHGISSIIRTA
;
A
#
# COMPACT_ATOMS: atom_id res chain seq x y z
N SER A 1 32.88 -46.63 15.85
CA SER A 1 32.76 -45.44 16.72
C SER A 1 31.48 -44.73 16.38
N SER A 2 30.47 -44.89 17.23
CA SER A 2 29.14 -44.29 17.07
C SER A 2 29.02 -43.18 18.10
N SER A 3 28.93 -41.93 17.66
CA SER A 3 28.72 -40.78 18.57
C SER A 3 27.27 -40.32 18.48
N SER A 4 26.50 -40.66 19.51
CA SER A 4 25.13 -40.22 19.71
C SER A 4 25.14 -38.85 20.40
N THR A 5 24.57 -37.84 19.76
CA THR A 5 24.35 -36.52 20.37
C THR A 5 22.99 -36.51 21.08
N PRO A 6 22.87 -36.08 22.36
CA PRO A 6 21.58 -36.02 23.04
C PRO A 6 20.81 -34.74 22.69
N LEU A 7 19.49 -34.88 22.55
CA LEU A 7 18.52 -33.81 22.32
C LEU A 7 18.24 -33.06 23.64
N PRO A 8 18.09 -31.73 23.66
CA PRO A 8 17.70 -31.01 24.87
C PRO A 8 16.22 -31.15 25.17
N THR A 9 15.97 -31.36 26.46
CA THR A 9 14.74 -31.57 27.20
C THR A 9 13.63 -30.57 26.90
N GLN A 10 12.40 -31.11 26.85
CA GLN A 10 11.11 -30.40 26.75
C GLN A 10 11.02 -29.23 27.73
N GLY A 11 10.68 -28.05 27.22
CA GLY A 11 10.29 -26.89 28.01
C GLY A 11 8.92 -27.11 28.66
N ASP A 12 8.81 -26.65 29.91
CA ASP A 12 7.61 -26.65 30.73
C ASP A 12 6.38 -26.02 30.03
N PRO A 13 5.14 -26.40 30.44
CA PRO A 13 3.93 -25.78 29.92
C PRO A 13 3.89 -24.28 30.26
N PRO A 14 3.46 -23.40 29.33
CA PRO A 14 3.41 -21.96 29.59
C PRO A 14 2.41 -21.67 30.70
N SER A 15 2.89 -21.04 31.78
CA SER A 15 2.09 -20.51 32.88
C SER A 15 1.17 -19.38 32.39
N ASP A 16 -0.12 -19.50 32.66
CA ASP A 16 -1.26 -18.71 32.14
C ASP A 16 -1.41 -17.31 32.80
N ASP A 17 -0.37 -16.78 33.44
CA ASP A 17 -0.45 -15.57 34.29
C ASP A 17 0.46 -14.40 33.85
N ALA A 18 1.12 -14.49 32.71
CA ALA A 18 1.79 -13.33 32.10
C ALA A 18 0.81 -12.63 31.15
N PRO A 19 0.64 -11.29 31.21
CA PRO A 19 -0.12 -10.60 30.17
C PRO A 19 0.51 -10.95 28.82
N ASP A 20 -0.28 -11.63 27.99
CA ASP A 20 0.06 -12.04 26.62
C ASP A 20 0.90 -10.93 25.96
N GLU A 21 2.17 -11.20 25.66
CA GLU A 21 3.13 -10.20 25.17
C GLU A 21 2.55 -9.40 23.99
N LEU A 22 1.73 -10.06 23.16
CA LEU A 22 1.01 -9.46 22.05
C LEU A 22 0.02 -8.37 22.50
N SER A 23 -0.66 -8.58 23.62
CA SER A 23 -1.57 -7.61 24.22
C SER A 23 -0.81 -6.38 24.73
N GLN A 24 0.38 -6.56 25.32
CA GLN A 24 1.24 -5.45 25.71
C GLN A 24 1.77 -4.68 24.49
N ILE A 25 2.22 -5.38 23.44
CA ILE A 25 2.66 -4.77 22.19
C ILE A 25 1.53 -3.96 21.54
N ARG A 26 0.31 -4.51 21.48
CA ARG A 26 -0.86 -3.80 20.93
C ARG A 26 -1.18 -2.53 21.71
N ALA A 27 -1.06 -2.55 23.03
CA ALA A 27 -1.28 -1.37 23.86
C ALA A 27 -0.27 -0.26 23.57
N LEU A 28 1.00 -0.61 23.38
CA LEU A 28 2.08 0.35 23.04
C LEU A 28 1.95 0.93 21.63
N LEU A 29 1.43 0.14 20.68
CA LEU A 29 1.24 0.55 19.29
C LEU A 29 -0.09 1.30 19.05
N LYS A 30 -0.96 1.39 20.06
CA LYS A 30 -2.25 2.06 19.89
C LYS A 30 -2.03 3.58 19.74
N PRO A 31 -2.52 4.21 18.65
CA PRO A 31 -2.37 5.64 18.47
C PRO A 31 -3.13 6.44 19.54
N PRO A 32 -2.72 7.68 19.84
CA PRO A 32 -3.45 8.56 20.76
C PRO A 32 -4.90 8.78 20.31
N PRO A 33 -5.87 8.85 21.23
CA PRO A 33 -7.27 9.08 20.88
C PRO A 33 -7.47 10.46 20.23
N ILE A 34 -8.38 10.53 19.26
CA ILE A 34 -8.73 11.78 18.56
C ILE A 34 -9.79 12.52 19.38
N PRO A 35 -9.58 13.80 19.77
CA PRO A 35 -10.57 14.56 20.54
C PRO A 35 -11.93 14.62 19.83
N GLY A 36 -13.00 14.26 20.53
CA GLY A 36 -14.36 14.28 20.00
C GLY A 36 -14.72 13.10 19.08
N SER A 37 -13.83 12.12 18.90
CA SER A 37 -14.07 10.93 18.09
C SER A 37 -13.87 9.67 18.94
N GLU A 38 -14.93 8.89 19.10
CA GLU A 38 -14.83 7.54 19.66
C GLU A 38 -14.20 6.59 18.63
N ASP A 39 -13.38 5.65 19.09
CA ASP A 39 -12.70 4.61 18.28
C ASP A 39 -12.17 5.09 16.91
N PHE A 40 -11.51 6.26 16.88
CA PHE A 40 -10.95 6.86 15.65
C PHE A 40 -11.97 7.13 14.54
N GLY A 41 -13.27 7.18 14.87
CA GLY A 41 -14.35 7.41 13.92
C GLY A 41 -14.66 6.16 13.09
N ILE A 42 -14.14 4.99 13.50
CA ILE A 42 -14.45 3.71 12.86
C ILE A 42 -15.91 3.38 13.18
N PRO A 43 -16.75 3.12 12.16
CA PRO A 43 -18.14 2.74 12.40
C PRO A 43 -18.22 1.39 13.13
N PRO A 44 -19.29 1.15 13.91
CA PRO A 44 -19.49 -0.14 14.55
C PRO A 44 -19.54 -1.26 13.49
N PRO A 45 -19.19 -2.50 13.87
CA PRO A 45 -19.24 -3.63 12.95
C PRO A 45 -20.64 -3.78 12.36
N SER A 46 -20.71 -4.09 11.06
CA SER A 46 -22.00 -4.35 10.42
C SER A 46 -22.73 -5.51 11.10
N THR A 47 -24.03 -5.31 11.36
CA THR A 47 -24.91 -6.36 11.91
C THR A 47 -25.54 -7.22 10.82
N GLU A 48 -25.34 -6.85 9.54
CA GLU A 48 -25.91 -7.59 8.42
C GLU A 48 -25.22 -8.96 8.26
N PRO A 49 -26.00 -10.02 7.94
CA PRO A 49 -25.41 -11.31 7.65
C PRO A 49 -24.54 -11.25 6.39
N CYS A 50 -23.39 -11.92 6.43
CA CYS A 50 -22.53 -12.01 5.25
C CYS A 50 -23.26 -12.74 4.11
N ASN A 51 -22.94 -12.37 2.87
CA ASN A 51 -23.47 -13.09 1.72
C ASN A 51 -22.94 -14.53 1.70
N ALA A 52 -23.84 -15.51 1.89
CA ALA A 52 -23.49 -16.93 1.99
C ALA A 52 -22.69 -17.46 0.78
N THR A 53 -22.90 -16.90 -0.42
CA THR A 53 -22.15 -17.31 -1.61
C THR A 53 -20.69 -16.84 -1.54
N ILE A 54 -20.46 -15.63 -1.04
CA ILE A 54 -19.10 -15.08 -0.88
C ILE A 54 -18.39 -15.83 0.25
N GLU A 55 -19.08 -16.07 1.37
CA GLU A 55 -18.54 -16.81 2.51
C GLU A 55 -18.11 -18.22 2.10
N ALA A 56 -18.97 -18.96 1.38
CA ALA A 56 -18.64 -20.30 0.89
C ALA A 56 -17.42 -20.30 -0.05
N LYS A 57 -17.32 -19.32 -0.95
CA LYS A 57 -16.15 -19.16 -1.83
C LYS A 57 -14.88 -18.90 -1.02
N LEU A 58 -14.95 -18.02 -0.03
CA LEU A 58 -13.79 -17.69 0.81
C LEU A 58 -13.35 -18.90 1.65
N ALA A 59 -14.31 -19.64 2.22
CA ALA A 59 -14.04 -20.89 2.95
C ALA A 59 -13.34 -21.92 2.05
N GLN A 60 -13.77 -22.07 0.80
CA GLN A 60 -13.11 -22.94 -0.18
C GLN A 60 -11.66 -22.50 -0.46
N PHE A 61 -11.43 -21.21 -0.68
CA PHE A 61 -10.08 -20.69 -0.91
C PHE A 61 -9.16 -20.90 0.31
N HIS A 62 -9.69 -20.73 1.52
CA HIS A 62 -8.96 -21.01 2.75
C HIS A 62 -8.61 -22.48 2.91
N ALA A 63 -9.54 -23.38 2.59
CA ALA A 63 -9.29 -24.83 2.63
C ALA A 63 -8.17 -25.23 1.67
N LEU A 64 -8.20 -24.73 0.42
CA LEU A 64 -7.15 -24.97 -0.57
C LEU A 64 -5.77 -24.42 -0.16
N LYS A 65 -5.75 -23.26 0.52
CA LYS A 65 -4.49 -22.67 1.00
C LYS A 65 -3.90 -23.44 2.19
N ARG A 66 -4.74 -24.02 3.06
CA ARG A 66 -4.33 -24.74 4.27
C ARG A 66 -4.15 -26.25 4.07
N ASP A 67 -4.39 -26.78 2.86
CA ASP A 67 -4.18 -28.20 2.56
C ASP A 67 -2.73 -28.58 2.86
N SER A 68 -2.54 -29.58 3.72
CA SER A 68 -1.22 -30.03 4.17
C SER A 68 -0.49 -30.87 3.13
N LYS A 69 -1.19 -31.45 2.15
CA LYS A 69 -0.60 -32.31 1.12
C LYS A 69 -0.19 -31.52 -0.13
N ASN A 70 -0.98 -30.52 -0.49
CA ASN A 70 -0.73 -29.69 -1.67
C ASN A 70 -1.24 -28.25 -1.44
N PRO A 71 -0.51 -27.43 -0.65
CA PRO A 71 -0.93 -26.08 -0.34
C PRO A 71 -0.96 -25.23 -1.60
N LYS A 72 -2.13 -24.71 -1.97
CA LYS A 72 -2.27 -23.91 -3.19
C LYS A 72 -2.06 -22.42 -2.89
N HIS A 73 -0.94 -21.88 -3.38
CA HIS A 73 -0.68 -20.44 -3.36
C HIS A 73 -1.13 -19.81 -4.68
N PHE A 74 -2.25 -19.08 -4.65
CA PHE A 74 -2.88 -18.55 -5.87
C PHE A 74 -2.00 -17.54 -6.61
N ASN A 75 -1.19 -16.76 -5.87
CA ASN A 75 -0.26 -15.81 -6.49
C ASN A 75 0.76 -16.55 -7.38
N ASP A 76 1.15 -17.78 -7.05
CA ASP A 76 2.12 -18.53 -7.86
C ASP A 76 1.49 -18.95 -9.18
N SER A 77 0.24 -19.41 -9.14
CA SER A 77 -0.55 -19.71 -10.33
C SER A 77 -0.75 -18.46 -11.19
N LEU A 78 -1.04 -17.32 -10.56
CA LEU A 78 -1.24 -16.04 -11.22
C LEU A 78 0.03 -15.57 -11.93
N MET A 79 1.17 -15.63 -11.24
CA MET A 79 2.48 -15.18 -11.77
C MET A 79 3.05 -16.12 -12.83
N SER A 80 2.67 -17.42 -12.81
CA SER A 80 3.03 -18.35 -13.88
C SER A 80 2.40 -17.98 -15.23
N ASN A 81 1.26 -17.29 -15.22
CA ASN A 81 0.56 -16.88 -16.42
C ASN A 81 1.30 -15.75 -17.16
N ARG A 82 1.67 -15.97 -18.42
CA ARG A 82 2.39 -14.98 -19.23
C ARG A 82 1.58 -13.70 -19.48
N THR A 83 0.26 -13.82 -19.62
CA THR A 83 -0.63 -12.67 -19.80
C THR A 83 -0.59 -11.76 -18.59
N PHE A 84 -0.46 -12.34 -17.38
CA PHE A 84 -0.39 -11.57 -16.14
C PHE A 84 0.87 -10.71 -16.01
N ARG A 85 1.92 -11.06 -16.76
CA ARG A 85 3.18 -10.29 -16.83
C ARG A 85 3.16 -9.17 -17.87
N ASN A 86 2.07 -9.00 -18.61
CA ASN A 86 1.94 -7.91 -19.56
C ASN A 86 1.69 -6.59 -18.79
N PRO A 87 2.55 -5.56 -18.91
CA PRO A 87 2.34 -4.28 -18.22
C PRO A 87 1.00 -3.62 -18.57
N HIS A 88 0.43 -3.89 -19.75
CA HIS A 88 -0.87 -3.37 -20.15
C HIS A 88 -2.07 -4.12 -19.53
N LEU A 89 -1.86 -5.31 -18.94
CA LEU A 89 -2.97 -6.03 -18.32
C LEU A 89 -3.52 -5.28 -17.11
N TYR A 90 -2.65 -4.68 -16.30
CA TYR A 90 -3.06 -3.96 -15.11
C TYR A 90 -4.04 -2.83 -15.42
N ALA A 91 -3.74 -2.00 -16.44
CA ALA A 91 -4.64 -0.94 -16.90
C ALA A 91 -6.03 -1.47 -17.30
N LYS A 92 -6.10 -2.63 -17.95
CA LYS A 92 -7.37 -3.27 -18.31
C LYS A 92 -8.14 -3.81 -17.09
N LEU A 93 -7.44 -4.28 -16.06
CA LEU A 93 -8.07 -4.74 -14.83
C LEU A 93 -8.70 -3.56 -14.08
N VAL A 94 -7.99 -2.44 -14.00
CA VAL A 94 -8.51 -1.20 -13.41
C VAL A 94 -9.75 -0.72 -14.17
N GLU A 95 -9.69 -0.66 -15.50
CA GLU A 95 -10.83 -0.33 -16.37
C GLU A 95 -12.02 -1.28 -16.15
N PHE A 96 -11.76 -2.59 -16.04
CA PHE A 96 -12.79 -3.60 -15.83
C PHE A 96 -13.49 -3.50 -14.48
N VAL A 97 -12.76 -3.14 -13.41
CA VAL A 97 -13.31 -3.00 -12.05
C VAL A 97 -13.92 -1.61 -11.82
N ASP A 98 -13.79 -0.69 -12.78
CA ASP A 98 -14.29 0.69 -12.72
C ASP A 98 -13.76 1.43 -11.48
N VAL A 99 -12.45 1.33 -11.25
CA VAL A 99 -11.75 1.95 -10.12
C VAL A 99 -10.94 3.15 -10.60
N ASP A 100 -11.13 4.30 -9.95
CA ASP A 100 -10.24 5.45 -10.09
C ASP A 100 -9.04 5.33 -9.14
N GLU A 101 -7.85 5.11 -9.71
CA GLU A 101 -6.60 4.95 -8.95
C GLU A 101 -6.08 6.27 -8.34
N ARG A 102 -6.64 7.42 -8.75
CA ARG A 102 -6.23 8.74 -8.29
C ARG A 102 -7.10 9.25 -7.14
N THR A 103 -8.19 8.56 -6.83
CA THR A 103 -9.10 8.92 -5.73
C THR A 103 -8.38 8.86 -4.39
N THR A 104 -8.73 9.78 -3.50
CA THR A 104 -8.18 9.83 -2.13
C THR A 104 -9.30 9.78 -1.11
N ASN A 105 -8.95 9.41 0.14
CA ASN A 105 -9.89 9.47 1.26
C ASN A 105 -10.05 10.89 1.84
N PHE A 106 -9.41 11.90 1.26
CA PHE A 106 -9.55 13.30 1.67
C PHE A 106 -10.70 13.97 0.91
N PRO A 107 -11.48 14.84 1.57
CA PRO A 107 -12.47 15.63 0.86
C PRO A 107 -11.79 16.64 -0.07
N LYS A 108 -12.42 16.91 -1.22
CA LYS A 108 -11.82 17.67 -2.33
C LYS A 108 -11.48 19.13 -1.98
N ASP A 109 -12.10 19.68 -0.94
CA ASP A 109 -11.76 21.00 -0.40
C ASP A 109 -10.38 21.02 0.30
N ILE A 110 -9.94 19.88 0.84
CA ILE A 110 -8.62 19.70 1.42
C ILE A 110 -7.61 19.28 0.35
N TRP A 111 -7.97 18.29 -0.48
CA TRP A 111 -7.11 17.76 -1.53
C TRP A 111 -7.92 17.28 -2.72
N ASP A 112 -7.76 17.96 -3.85
CA ASP A 112 -8.32 17.54 -5.13
C ASP A 112 -7.20 17.01 -6.05
N PRO A 113 -7.12 15.69 -6.29
CA PRO A 113 -6.12 15.12 -7.19
C PRO A 113 -6.28 15.57 -8.65
N GLU A 114 -7.41 16.18 -9.02
CA GLU A 114 -7.68 16.69 -10.37
C GLU A 114 -7.33 18.18 -10.51
N ALA A 115 -7.08 18.89 -9.40
CA ALA A 115 -6.75 20.33 -9.40
C ALA A 115 -5.30 20.62 -9.81
N VAL A 116 -4.78 19.90 -10.82
CA VAL A 116 -3.46 20.13 -11.40
C VAL A 116 -3.50 21.41 -12.23
N ARG A 117 -2.64 22.37 -11.90
CA ARG A 117 -2.54 23.65 -12.60
C ARG A 117 -1.58 23.56 -13.78
N ASP A 118 -1.86 24.29 -14.86
CA ASP A 118 -1.05 24.25 -16.09
C ASP A 118 0.42 24.60 -15.84
N GLU A 119 0.69 25.57 -14.99
CA GLU A 119 2.03 26.01 -14.59
C GLU A 119 2.86 24.94 -13.87
N TRP A 120 2.23 23.85 -13.39
CA TRP A 120 2.92 22.74 -12.75
C TRP A 120 3.46 21.72 -13.76
N PHE A 121 3.07 21.80 -15.03
CA PHE A 121 3.63 20.92 -16.06
C PHE A 121 5.10 21.25 -16.31
N ALA A 122 5.91 20.21 -16.54
CA ALA A 122 7.36 20.32 -16.74
C ALA A 122 7.74 21.35 -17.81
N ASP A 123 6.99 21.42 -18.92
CA ASP A 123 7.23 22.36 -20.01
C ASP A 123 7.05 23.83 -19.56
N LYS A 124 6.05 24.09 -18.72
CA LYS A 124 5.79 25.42 -18.18
C LYS A 124 6.84 25.80 -17.16
N ILE A 125 7.18 24.90 -16.24
CA ILE A 125 8.25 25.09 -15.24
C ILE A 125 9.58 25.38 -15.95
N GLY A 126 9.94 24.60 -16.97
CA GLY A 126 11.18 24.80 -17.74
C GLY A 126 11.25 26.17 -18.41
N THR A 127 10.13 26.64 -18.96
CA THR A 127 10.03 27.99 -19.55
C THR A 127 10.22 29.09 -18.51
N PHE A 128 9.61 28.96 -17.33
CA PHE A 128 9.79 29.90 -16.22
C PHE A 128 11.23 29.93 -15.72
N MET A 129 11.85 28.76 -15.53
CA MET A 129 13.25 28.65 -15.10
C MET A 129 14.21 29.25 -16.12
N PHE A 130 14.02 28.96 -17.41
CA PHE A 130 14.84 29.54 -18.47
C PHE A 130 14.70 31.06 -18.56
N SER A 131 13.47 31.58 -18.43
CA SER A 131 13.21 33.02 -18.40
C SER A 131 13.87 33.69 -17.18
N LEU A 132 13.78 33.06 -16.00
CA LEU A 132 14.39 33.55 -14.77
C LEU A 132 15.92 33.58 -14.86
N ILE A 133 16.53 32.50 -15.36
CA ILE A 133 17.98 32.40 -15.58
C ILE A 133 18.45 33.47 -16.58
N CYS A 134 17.75 33.62 -17.72
CA CYS A 134 18.07 34.66 -18.71
C CYS A 134 17.99 36.07 -18.10
N ARG A 135 16.97 36.36 -17.28
CA ARG A 135 16.83 37.65 -16.59
C ARG A 135 17.96 37.90 -15.59
N ILE A 136 18.35 36.90 -14.82
CA ILE A 136 19.47 37.01 -13.86
C ILE A 136 20.80 37.26 -14.60
N LEU A 137 21.07 36.51 -15.67
CA LEU A 137 22.27 36.67 -16.50
C LEU A 137 22.33 38.05 -17.18
N PHE A 138 21.19 38.56 -17.66
CA PHE A 138 21.08 39.88 -18.26
C PHE A 138 21.26 41.00 -17.22
N MET A 139 20.68 40.86 -16.02
CA MET A 139 20.82 41.83 -14.92
C MET A 139 22.25 41.95 -14.38
N HIS A 140 23.03 40.86 -14.42
CA HIS A 140 24.43 40.84 -13.99
C HIS A 140 25.43 41.11 -15.13
N GLY A 141 24.95 41.53 -16.31
CA GLY A 141 25.82 41.93 -17.42
C GLY A 141 26.59 40.79 -18.08
N ILE A 142 26.23 39.53 -17.82
CA ILE A 142 26.87 38.33 -18.40
C ILE A 142 26.26 38.04 -19.79
N SER A 143 26.11 39.09 -20.61
CA SER A 143 25.39 39.02 -21.89
C SER A 143 26.18 38.34 -23.01
N SER A 144 27.46 38.01 -22.80
CA SER A 144 28.33 37.53 -23.88
C SER A 144 28.27 36.02 -24.16
N ILE A 145 27.56 35.22 -23.36
CA ILE A 145 27.64 33.73 -23.46
C ILE A 145 26.54 33.13 -24.36
N ILE A 146 25.46 33.85 -24.69
CA ILE A 146 24.29 33.27 -25.38
C ILE A 146 24.35 33.41 -26.92
N ARG A 147 25.42 33.98 -27.51
CA ARG A 147 25.46 34.21 -28.98
C ARG A 147 26.06 33.10 -29.84
N THR A 148 26.42 31.94 -29.28
CA THR A 148 26.93 30.81 -30.08
C THR A 148 26.58 29.46 -29.45
N ALA A 149 25.34 29.03 -29.60
CA ALA A 149 24.93 27.62 -29.60
C ALA A 149 23.56 27.49 -30.25
#